data_AF-A0A497K6Z1-F1
#
_entry.id   AF-A0A497K6Z1-F1
#
_cell.length_a   1.000
_cell.length_b   1.000
_cell.length_c   1.000
_cell.angle_alpha   90.00
_cell.angle_beta   90.00
_cell.angle_gamma   90.00
#
_symmetry.space_group_name_H-M   'P 1'
#
loop_
_entity.id
_entity.type
_entity.pdbx_description
1 polymer ?
#
loop_
_entity_poly.entity_id
_entity_poly.type
_entity_poly.pdbx_seq_one_letter_code
_entity_poly.pdbx_strand_id
1 'polypeptide(L)'
;MLRVNQCIRLGSELYKTTQETALLRSSKCMITVKRGTLVVNILKKGKLMGYVFYGKAKLCLDAIIETSEGALGKAITKEFNGPFIMLMGGEVKQAVLSTVTVSSATNDDFTKAGCKNAQNFVEIASNTWKKFLRHVEGHWPENEKNMRMFAFPQNDIFEIVLSSRDGIVYATTNTVYILKGDIQALGGSREIMVTRCGKSVSIKYG
;
A
#
# COMPACT_ATOMS: atom_id res chain seq x y z
N MET A 1 14.24 -6.23 11.65
CA MET A 1 13.24 -6.40 12.73
C MET A 1 12.52 -5.07 12.95
N LEU A 2 11.27 -4.94 12.52
CA LEU A 2 10.32 -4.00 13.12
C LEU A 2 10.18 -4.46 14.56
N ARG A 3 11.12 -4.07 15.43
CA ARG A 3 11.03 -4.36 16.85
C ARG A 3 9.75 -3.67 17.32
N VAL A 4 8.72 -4.47 17.57
CA VAL A 4 7.42 -4.05 18.13
C VAL A 4 7.59 -3.46 19.55
N ASN A 5 8.82 -3.42 20.10
CA ASN A 5 9.12 -2.78 21.36
C ASN A 5 9.28 -1.25 21.21
N GLN A 6 8.14 -0.58 21.35
CA GLN A 6 7.91 0.66 22.13
C GLN A 6 7.95 2.06 21.48
N CYS A 7 8.10 2.24 20.18
CA CYS A 7 8.05 3.63 19.63
C CYS A 7 7.18 3.85 18.39
N ILE A 8 6.33 2.91 17.97
CA ILE A 8 5.37 3.16 16.88
C ILE A 8 3.97 3.37 17.44
N ARG A 9 3.34 4.51 17.10
CA ARG A 9 2.01 4.91 17.58
C ARG A 9 1.25 5.62 16.47
N LEU A 10 -0.07 5.66 16.57
CA LEU A 10 -0.86 6.57 15.76
C LEU A 10 -0.73 8.00 16.30
N GLY A 11 -0.77 8.99 15.41
CA GLY A 11 -0.87 10.40 15.78
C GLY A 11 -2.25 10.74 16.35
N SER A 12 -2.35 11.91 16.98
CA SER A 12 -3.61 12.43 17.53
C SER A 12 -4.43 13.22 16.52
N GLU A 13 -3.79 13.76 15.49
CA GLU A 13 -4.46 14.55 14.46
C GLU A 13 -5.14 13.63 13.43
N LEU A 14 -6.40 13.96 13.14
CA LEU A 14 -7.27 13.22 12.21
C LEU A 14 -7.60 14.12 11.04
N TYR A 15 -7.40 13.61 9.83
CA TYR A 15 -7.59 14.38 8.61
C TYR A 15 -8.55 13.68 7.66
N LYS A 16 -8.95 14.41 6.62
CA LYS A 16 -9.59 13.88 5.43
C LYS A 16 -8.92 14.41 4.18
N THR A 17 -8.95 13.61 3.12
CA THR A 17 -8.62 14.07 1.78
C THR A 17 -9.68 15.05 1.26
N THR A 18 -9.24 16.14 0.65
CA THR A 18 -10.13 17.21 0.14
C THR A 18 -10.54 16.98 -1.33
N GLN A 19 -9.80 16.13 -2.04
CA GLN A 19 -10.02 15.75 -3.43
C GLN A 19 -9.56 14.30 -3.67
N GLU A 20 -9.90 13.74 -4.84
CA GLU A 20 -9.32 12.47 -5.26
C GLU A 20 -7.81 12.62 -5.40
N THR A 21 -7.06 11.73 -4.77
CA THR A 21 -5.59 11.83 -4.67
C THR A 21 -4.93 10.55 -5.12
N ALA A 22 -3.89 10.65 -5.94
CA ALA A 22 -3.00 9.54 -6.24
C ALA A 22 -1.92 9.42 -5.15
N LEU A 23 -1.92 8.32 -4.39
CA LEU A 23 -0.89 7.99 -3.41
C LEU A 23 0.36 7.35 -4.06
N LEU A 24 0.14 6.69 -5.21
CA LEU A 24 1.18 6.16 -6.08
C LEU A 24 0.77 6.40 -7.53
N ARG A 25 1.71 6.86 -8.35
CA ARG A 25 1.54 6.98 -9.80
C ARG A 25 2.86 6.65 -10.47
N SER A 26 2.87 5.60 -11.27
CA SER A 26 3.93 5.23 -12.20
C SER A 26 3.31 4.74 -13.51
N SER A 27 4.14 4.39 -14.49
CA SER A 27 3.66 3.82 -15.76
C SER A 27 2.96 2.47 -15.60
N LYS A 28 3.30 1.72 -14.54
CA LYS A 28 2.83 0.34 -14.32
C LYS A 28 1.87 0.20 -13.14
N CYS A 29 1.80 1.18 -12.24
CA CYS A 29 0.92 1.11 -11.07
C CYS A 29 0.36 2.48 -10.69
N MET A 30 -0.91 2.49 -10.31
CA MET A 30 -1.58 3.64 -9.75
C MET A 30 -2.40 3.22 -8.53
N ILE A 31 -2.26 3.95 -7.44
CA ILE A 31 -3.11 3.81 -6.25
C ILE A 31 -3.74 5.16 -5.99
N THR A 32 -5.08 5.23 -6.04
CA THR A 32 -5.83 6.45 -5.74
C THR A 32 -6.77 6.26 -4.56
N VAL A 33 -7.09 7.37 -3.89
CA VAL A 33 -8.10 7.45 -2.84
C VAL A 33 -9.12 8.52 -3.19
N LYS A 34 -10.40 8.25 -2.91
CA LYS A 34 -11.47 9.22 -3.14
C LYS A 34 -11.42 10.36 -2.12
N ARG A 35 -11.95 11.52 -2.52
CA ARG A 35 -12.27 12.65 -1.62
C ARG A 35 -13.04 12.16 -0.40
N GLY A 36 -12.72 12.70 0.77
CA GLY A 36 -13.35 12.36 2.04
C GLY A 36 -12.77 11.10 2.70
N THR A 37 -11.77 10.44 2.10
CA THR A 37 -11.02 9.36 2.77
C THR A 37 -10.35 9.93 4.02
N LEU A 38 -10.62 9.30 5.17
CA LEU A 38 -10.06 9.67 6.46
C LEU A 38 -8.61 9.19 6.59
N VAL A 39 -7.79 9.92 7.34
CA VAL A 39 -6.36 9.67 7.47
C VAL A 39 -5.91 9.92 8.90
N VAL A 40 -5.07 9.03 9.43
CA VAL A 40 -4.33 9.24 10.68
C VAL A 40 -2.86 8.85 10.49
N ASN A 41 -1.96 9.62 11.08
CA ASN A 41 -0.52 9.42 10.95
C ASN A 41 -0.08 8.16 11.71
N ILE A 42 0.91 7.45 11.15
CA ILE A 42 1.71 6.44 11.85
C ILE A 42 3.05 7.10 12.16
N LEU A 43 3.39 7.18 13.44
CA LEU A 43 4.59 7.85 13.94
C LEU A 43 5.53 6.83 14.57
N LYS A 44 6.82 6.91 14.23
CA LYS A 44 7.91 6.17 14.88
C LYS A 44 8.83 7.15 15.61
N LYS A 45 8.94 7.05 16.93
CA LYS A 45 9.71 7.98 17.79
C LYS A 45 9.34 9.45 17.50
N GLY A 46 8.04 9.71 17.30
CA GLY A 46 7.51 11.04 16.93
C GLY A 46 7.71 11.44 15.47
N LYS A 47 8.52 10.73 14.68
CA LYS A 47 8.70 10.99 13.24
C LYS A 47 7.61 10.31 12.41
N LEU A 48 7.11 10.99 11.38
CA LEU A 48 6.15 10.43 10.45
C LEU A 48 6.77 9.25 9.67
N MET A 49 6.11 8.09 9.75
CA MET A 49 6.52 6.84 9.09
C MET A 49 5.52 6.41 8.01
N GLY A 50 4.26 6.82 8.14
CA GLY A 50 3.19 6.32 7.31
C GLY A 50 1.84 6.89 7.69
N TYR A 51 0.79 6.30 7.14
CA TYR A 51 -0.60 6.64 7.42
C TYR A 51 -1.45 5.38 7.49
N VAL A 52 -2.51 5.44 8.27
CA VAL A 52 -3.69 4.59 8.08
C VAL A 52 -4.75 5.43 7.39
N PHE A 53 -5.24 4.93 6.26
CA PHE A 53 -6.36 5.50 5.53
C PHE A 53 -7.63 4.72 5.84
N TYR A 54 -8.80 5.36 5.78
CA TYR A 54 -10.10 4.70 5.83
C TYR A 54 -11.07 5.35 4.83
N GLY A 55 -11.49 4.57 3.84
CA GLY A 55 -12.37 5.05 2.77
C GLY A 55 -12.26 4.19 1.51
N LYS A 56 -12.57 4.79 0.36
CA LYS A 56 -12.53 4.11 -0.94
C LYS A 56 -11.18 4.36 -1.63
N ALA A 57 -10.48 3.28 -1.95
CA ALA A 57 -9.24 3.29 -2.72
C ALA A 57 -9.37 2.44 -3.99
N LYS A 58 -8.56 2.75 -5.00
CA LYS A 58 -8.46 1.98 -6.24
C LYS A 58 -6.99 1.66 -6.53
N LEU A 59 -6.70 0.39 -6.79
CA LEU A 59 -5.43 -0.08 -7.31
C LEU A 59 -5.62 -0.43 -8.79
N CYS A 60 -4.77 0.13 -9.64
CA CYS A 60 -4.58 -0.30 -11.02
C CYS A 60 -3.12 -0.74 -11.19
N LEU A 61 -2.89 -1.96 -11.63
CA LEU A 61 -1.55 -2.51 -11.87
C LEU A 61 -1.53 -3.20 -13.24
N ASP A 62 -0.58 -2.80 -14.07
CA ASP A 62 -0.25 -3.51 -15.29
C ASP A 62 0.68 -4.68 -14.94
N ALA A 63 0.07 -5.86 -14.81
CA ALA A 63 0.73 -7.14 -14.56
C ALA A 63 0.74 -8.03 -15.82
N ILE A 64 0.69 -7.41 -17.00
CA ILE A 64 0.88 -8.10 -18.27
C ILE A 64 2.38 -8.23 -18.52
N ILE A 65 2.82 -9.48 -18.68
CA ILE A 65 4.19 -9.87 -18.96
C ILE A 65 4.32 -10.16 -20.45
N GLU A 66 5.04 -9.28 -21.14
CA GLU A 66 5.37 -9.43 -22.57
C GLU A 66 6.51 -10.46 -22.76
N THR A 67 6.34 -11.36 -23.71
CA THR A 67 7.32 -12.36 -24.16
C THR A 67 7.46 -12.34 -25.68
N SER A 68 8.48 -13.00 -26.22
CA SER A 68 8.62 -13.19 -27.67
C SER A 68 7.52 -14.06 -28.28
N GLU A 69 6.78 -14.81 -27.47
CA GLU A 69 5.73 -15.74 -27.90
C GLU A 69 4.32 -15.20 -27.66
N GLY A 70 4.19 -14.00 -27.08
CA GLY A 70 2.91 -13.37 -26.76
C GLY A 70 2.95 -12.63 -25.42
N ALA A 71 1.80 -12.53 -24.75
CA ALA A 71 1.69 -11.87 -23.45
C ALA A 71 0.98 -12.77 -22.44
N LEU A 72 1.38 -12.69 -21.18
CA LEU A 72 0.82 -13.48 -20.08
C LEU A 72 0.39 -12.60 -18.91
N GLY A 73 -0.56 -13.09 -18.11
CA GLY A 73 -1.15 -12.31 -17.03
C GLY A 73 -2.26 -11.40 -17.51
N LYS A 74 -2.67 -10.46 -16.65
CA LYS A 74 -3.73 -9.49 -16.94
C LYS A 74 -3.54 -8.24 -16.10
N ALA A 75 -4.04 -7.12 -16.59
CA ALA A 75 -4.17 -5.92 -15.77
C ALA A 75 -5.03 -6.23 -14.52
N ILE A 76 -4.57 -5.76 -13.37
CA ILE A 76 -5.25 -5.90 -12.10
C ILE A 76 -5.88 -4.56 -11.75
N THR A 77 -7.21 -4.55 -11.65
CA THR A 77 -7.95 -3.41 -11.09
C THR A 77 -8.72 -3.89 -9.88
N LYS A 78 -8.49 -3.26 -8.74
CA LYS A 78 -9.19 -3.56 -7.48
C LYS A 78 -9.68 -2.29 -6.82
N GLU A 79 -10.89 -2.36 -6.28
CA GLU A 79 -11.43 -1.34 -5.39
C GLU A 79 -11.40 -1.88 -3.96
N PHE A 80 -10.95 -1.03 -3.05
CA PHE A 80 -10.91 -1.32 -1.62
C PHE A 80 -11.83 -0.34 -0.91
N ASN A 81 -12.65 -0.84 0.00
CA ASN A 81 -13.48 -0.02 0.87
C ASN A 81 -13.17 -0.37 2.33
N GLY A 82 -12.67 0.58 3.09
CA GLY A 82 -12.30 0.40 4.49
C GLY A 82 -10.85 0.80 4.76
N PRO A 83 -10.24 0.25 5.83
CA PRO A 83 -8.94 0.70 6.27
C PRO A 83 -7.81 0.07 5.45
N PHE A 84 -6.74 0.82 5.21
CA PHE A 84 -5.49 0.29 4.67
C PHE A 84 -4.29 1.11 5.16
N ILE A 85 -3.11 0.51 5.09
CA ILE A 85 -1.87 1.12 5.60
C ILE A 85 -1.01 1.57 4.42
N MET A 86 -0.38 2.72 4.57
CA MET A 86 0.72 3.18 3.73
C MET A 86 1.95 3.45 4.60
N LEU A 87 3.07 2.80 4.33
CA LEU A 87 4.37 3.11 4.93
C LEU A 87 5.29 3.75 3.89
N MET A 88 6.17 4.62 4.37
CA MET A 88 7.12 5.37 3.55
C MET A 88 8.54 5.17 4.08
N GLY A 89 9.50 4.98 3.18
CA GLY A 89 10.92 4.98 3.49
C GLY A 89 11.50 6.39 3.41
N GLY A 90 12.63 6.60 4.08
CA GLY A 90 13.29 7.91 4.19
C GLY A 90 12.67 8.80 5.27
N GLU A 91 13.36 9.90 5.59
CA GLU A 91 12.72 11.01 6.29
C GLU A 91 11.65 11.61 5.39
N VAL A 92 10.40 11.34 5.73
CA VAL A 92 9.25 12.06 5.20
C VAL A 92 9.32 13.46 5.78
N LYS A 93 10.07 14.37 5.14
CA LYS A 93 9.68 15.79 5.19
C LYS A 93 8.19 15.81 4.86
N GLN A 94 7.39 16.67 5.49
CA GLN A 94 5.92 16.75 5.33
C GLN A 94 5.38 16.84 3.87
N ALA A 95 6.24 16.70 2.86
CA ALA A 95 6.00 16.59 1.43
C ALA A 95 4.92 15.57 0.99
N VAL A 96 4.54 14.57 1.80
CA VAL A 96 3.38 13.73 1.44
C VAL A 96 2.05 14.42 1.78
N LEU A 97 2.00 15.28 2.80
CA LEU A 97 0.88 16.21 2.96
C LEU A 97 0.93 17.38 1.97
N SER A 98 2.10 17.68 1.38
CA SER A 98 2.17 18.64 0.27
C SER A 98 1.69 18.07 -1.07
N THR A 99 1.53 16.74 -1.19
CA THR A 99 1.01 16.07 -2.40
C THR A 99 -0.38 15.47 -2.17
N VAL A 100 -0.71 15.10 -0.94
CA VAL A 100 -2.05 14.69 -0.50
C VAL A 100 -2.71 15.88 0.18
N THR A 101 -3.57 16.61 -0.55
CA THR A 101 -4.30 17.74 0.01
C THR A 101 -5.31 17.27 1.05
N VAL A 102 -4.95 17.41 2.32
CA VAL A 102 -5.83 17.07 3.45
C VAL A 102 -6.27 18.30 4.23
N SER A 103 -7.32 18.13 5.02
CA SER A 103 -7.81 19.10 6.01
C SER A 103 -8.21 18.35 7.27
N SER A 104 -8.28 19.04 8.41
CA SER A 104 -8.78 18.43 9.66
C SER A 104 -10.17 17.81 9.46
N ALA A 105 -10.36 16.61 10.01
CA ALA A 105 -11.65 15.92 9.94
C ALA A 105 -12.62 16.48 11.00
N THR A 106 -13.89 16.61 10.62
CA THR A 106 -14.98 17.01 11.52
C THR A 106 -15.87 15.81 11.87
N ASN A 107 -16.79 15.97 12.82
CA ASN A 107 -17.76 14.93 13.18
C ASN A 107 -18.65 14.49 12.01
N ASP A 108 -19.01 15.41 11.12
CA ASP A 108 -19.76 15.12 9.89
C ASP A 108 -18.95 14.24 8.93
N ASP A 109 -17.63 14.46 8.85
CA ASP A 109 -16.76 13.66 7.99
C ASP A 109 -16.66 12.20 8.45
N PHE A 110 -16.56 11.97 9.77
CA PHE A 110 -16.60 10.61 10.32
C PHE A 110 -17.92 9.91 9.98
N THR A 111 -19.04 10.61 10.16
CA THR A 111 -20.38 10.08 9.86
C THR A 111 -20.52 9.72 8.38
N LYS A 112 -20.09 10.61 7.47
CA LYS A 112 -20.10 10.38 6.01
C LYS A 112 -19.21 9.21 5.57
N ALA A 113 -18.11 8.98 6.27
CA ALA A 113 -17.23 7.84 6.03
C ALA A 113 -17.79 6.52 6.57
N GLY A 114 -18.90 6.54 7.33
CA GLY A 114 -19.49 5.37 7.97
C GLY A 114 -18.91 5.06 9.36
N CYS A 115 -18.11 5.96 9.93
CA CYS A 115 -17.68 5.88 11.32
C CYS A 115 -18.72 6.50 12.25
N LYS A 116 -18.87 5.96 13.46
CA LYS A 116 -19.79 6.52 14.47
C LYS A 116 -19.32 7.90 14.97
N ASN A 117 -18.01 8.10 15.07
CA ASN A 117 -17.34 9.30 15.55
C ASN A 117 -15.82 9.17 15.35
N ALA A 118 -15.06 10.19 15.78
CA ALA A 118 -13.59 10.20 15.77
C ALA A 118 -12.97 8.99 16.50
N GLN A 119 -13.50 8.64 17.68
CA GLN A 119 -12.98 7.54 18.50
C GLN A 119 -13.11 6.19 17.77
N ASN A 120 -14.24 5.97 17.12
CA ASN A 120 -14.48 4.77 16.32
C ASN A 120 -13.51 4.68 15.12
N PHE A 121 -13.19 5.80 14.47
CA PHE A 121 -12.15 5.82 13.42
C PHE A 121 -10.77 5.46 13.98
N VAL A 122 -10.37 6.04 15.11
CA VAL A 122 -9.09 5.75 15.78
C VAL A 122 -8.98 4.28 16.17
N GLU A 123 -10.08 3.68 16.65
CA GLU A 123 -10.16 2.26 16.98
C GLU A 123 -9.97 1.38 15.73
N ILE A 124 -10.66 1.68 14.62
CA ILE A 124 -10.50 0.98 13.34
C ILE A 124 -9.05 1.05 12.87
N ALA A 125 -8.44 2.25 12.90
CA ALA A 125 -7.07 2.44 12.49
C ALA A 125 -6.08 1.68 13.38
N SER A 126 -6.30 1.72 14.70
CA SER A 126 -5.48 1.01 15.69
C SER A 126 -5.55 -0.50 15.51
N ASN A 127 -6.74 -1.05 15.29
CA ASN A 127 -6.95 -2.47 15.07
C ASN A 127 -6.31 -2.94 13.75
N THR A 128 -6.41 -2.13 12.70
CA THR A 128 -5.75 -2.40 11.41
C THR A 128 -4.24 -2.43 11.56
N TRP A 129 -3.65 -1.44 12.25
CA TRP A 129 -2.22 -1.38 12.51
C TRP A 129 -1.73 -2.55 13.37
N LYS A 130 -2.43 -2.87 14.46
CA LYS A 130 -2.13 -4.04 15.30
C LYS A 130 -2.20 -5.34 14.50
N LYS A 131 -3.22 -5.49 13.64
CA LYS A 131 -3.37 -6.67 12.79
C LYS A 131 -2.19 -6.80 11.83
N PHE A 132 -1.78 -5.70 11.20
CA PHE A 132 -0.61 -5.66 10.31
C PHE A 132 0.67 -6.09 11.01
N LEU A 133 0.93 -5.56 12.22
CA LEU A 133 2.13 -5.90 13.00
C LEU A 133 2.20 -7.38 13.42
N ARG A 134 1.07 -8.10 13.48
CA ARG A 134 1.06 -9.55 13.76
C ARG A 134 1.46 -10.41 12.55
N HIS A 135 1.40 -9.87 11.34
CA HIS A 135 1.62 -10.63 10.09
C HIS A 135 2.89 -10.22 9.35
N VAL A 136 3.57 -9.17 9.81
CA VAL A 136 4.74 -8.64 9.12
C VAL A 136 5.99 -8.80 9.95
N GLU A 137 6.88 -9.63 9.43
CA GLU A 137 8.26 -9.75 9.87
C GLU A 137 9.18 -9.08 8.84
N GLY A 138 10.22 -8.39 9.32
CA GLY A 138 11.18 -7.78 8.41
C GLY A 138 11.85 -6.53 8.97
N HIS A 139 12.62 -5.84 8.15
CA HIS A 139 13.17 -4.52 8.45
C HIS A 139 12.62 -3.53 7.44
N TRP A 140 11.97 -2.48 7.93
CA TRP A 140 11.56 -1.37 7.08
C TRP A 140 12.76 -0.45 6.86
N PRO A 141 13.22 -0.23 5.61
CA PRO A 141 14.41 0.56 5.34
C PRO A 141 14.07 2.04 5.45
N GLU A 142 14.24 2.58 6.66
CA GLU A 142 13.92 3.97 7.03
C GLU A 142 14.71 5.02 6.25
N ASN A 143 15.76 4.65 5.52
CA ASN A 143 16.60 5.59 4.78
C ASN A 143 16.28 5.62 3.26
N GLU A 144 15.38 4.77 2.77
CA GLU A 144 15.06 4.64 1.34
C GLU A 144 13.95 5.60 0.89
N LYS A 145 14.33 6.81 0.46
CA LYS A 145 13.44 7.96 0.18
C LYS A 145 12.33 7.73 -0.87
N ASN A 146 12.40 6.65 -1.65
CA ASN A 146 11.43 6.33 -2.70
C ASN A 146 10.63 5.06 -2.42
N MET A 147 10.81 4.44 -1.26
CA MET A 147 10.11 3.21 -0.91
C MET A 147 8.74 3.54 -0.34
N ARG A 148 7.71 2.90 -0.90
CA ARG A 148 6.33 2.96 -0.40
C ARG A 148 5.78 1.57 -0.32
N MET A 149 5.10 1.26 0.78
CA MET A 149 4.35 0.01 0.92
C MET A 149 2.91 0.33 1.22
N PHE A 150 2.01 -0.32 0.50
CA PHE A 150 0.58 -0.30 0.73
C PHE A 150 0.16 -1.68 1.18
N ALA A 151 -0.56 -1.78 2.29
CA ALA A 151 -1.08 -3.03 2.80
C ALA A 151 -2.60 -2.93 2.94
N PHE A 152 -3.30 -3.65 2.07
CA PHE A 152 -4.76 -3.72 2.01
C PHE A 152 -5.22 -4.99 2.75
N PRO A 153 -5.97 -4.87 3.85
CA PRO A 153 -6.55 -6.02 4.51
C PRO A 153 -7.45 -6.82 3.56
N GLN A 154 -7.31 -8.14 3.58
CA GLN A 154 -8.17 -9.11 2.91
C GLN A 154 -8.43 -10.26 3.89
N ASN A 155 -9.58 -10.26 4.56
CA ASN A 155 -9.85 -11.16 5.68
C ASN A 155 -8.71 -11.10 6.71
N ASP A 156 -8.02 -12.22 6.97
CA ASP A 156 -6.93 -12.32 7.95
C ASP A 156 -5.54 -12.01 7.44
N ILE A 157 -5.38 -11.76 6.15
CA ILE A 157 -4.10 -11.48 5.51
C ILE A 157 -4.10 -10.07 4.89
N PHE A 158 -2.97 -9.69 4.30
CA PHE A 158 -2.82 -8.44 3.57
C PHE A 158 -2.40 -8.70 2.14
N GLU A 159 -3.03 -8.00 1.21
CA GLU A 159 -2.47 -7.77 -0.11
C GLU A 159 -1.51 -6.58 -0.03
N ILE A 160 -0.30 -6.75 -0.56
CA ILE A 160 0.79 -5.79 -0.40
C ILE A 160 1.24 -5.29 -1.76
N VAL A 161 1.31 -3.97 -1.92
CA VAL A 161 2.05 -3.32 -3.02
C VAL A 161 3.28 -2.69 -2.40
N LEU A 162 4.46 -3.08 -2.86
CA LEU A 162 5.71 -2.43 -2.54
C LEU A 162 6.24 -1.72 -3.79
N SER A 163 6.48 -0.42 -3.69
CA SER A 163 7.08 0.38 -4.75
C SER A 163 8.41 0.93 -4.28
N SER A 164 9.40 0.91 -5.16
CA SER A 164 10.67 1.62 -4.98
C SER A 164 10.97 2.44 -6.23
N ARG A 165 12.16 3.05 -6.31
CA ARG A 165 12.64 3.70 -7.53
C ARG A 165 12.73 2.73 -8.71
N ASP A 166 13.17 1.51 -8.43
CA ASP A 166 13.61 0.58 -9.47
C ASP A 166 12.59 -0.51 -9.77
N GLY A 167 11.46 -0.56 -9.06
CA GLY A 167 10.51 -1.62 -9.24
C GLY A 167 9.25 -1.56 -8.38
N ILE A 168 8.38 -2.52 -8.66
CA ILE A 168 7.10 -2.74 -8.00
C ILE A 168 6.97 -4.23 -7.69
N VAL A 169 6.54 -4.55 -6.48
CA VAL A 169 6.10 -5.88 -6.10
C VAL A 169 4.64 -5.79 -5.73
N TYR A 170 3.82 -6.69 -6.25
CA TYR A 170 2.44 -6.88 -5.81
C TYR A 170 2.27 -8.32 -5.33
N ALA A 171 1.94 -8.47 -4.05
CA ALA A 171 1.80 -9.76 -3.41
C ALA A 171 0.38 -9.96 -2.88
N THR A 172 -0.15 -11.14 -3.14
CA THR A 172 -1.41 -11.68 -2.62
C THR A 172 -1.12 -13.06 -2.01
N THR A 173 -2.12 -13.74 -1.47
CA THR A 173 -1.97 -15.10 -0.90
C THR A 173 -1.32 -16.09 -1.87
N ASN A 174 -1.72 -16.02 -3.14
CA ASN A 174 -1.45 -17.07 -4.12
C ASN A 174 -0.57 -16.58 -5.26
N THR A 175 -0.25 -15.29 -5.30
CA THR A 175 0.40 -14.68 -6.45
C THR A 175 1.30 -13.54 -6.00
N VAL A 176 2.53 -13.55 -6.51
CA VAL A 176 3.50 -12.47 -6.39
C VAL A 176 3.89 -12.03 -7.80
N TYR A 177 3.68 -10.75 -8.09
CA TYR A 177 4.15 -10.09 -9.29
C TYR A 177 5.32 -9.18 -8.92
N ILE A 178 6.40 -9.23 -9.70
CA ILE A 178 7.59 -8.39 -9.53
C ILE A 178 7.89 -7.72 -10.86
N LEU A 179 8.08 -6.42 -10.82
CA LEU A 179 8.62 -5.62 -11.90
C LEU A 179 9.88 -4.93 -11.37
N LYS A 180 11.03 -5.10 -12.03
CA LYS A 180 12.27 -4.39 -11.69
C LYS A 180 13.07 -4.07 -12.95
N GLY A 181 13.10 -2.80 -13.35
CA GLY A 181 13.60 -2.41 -14.66
C GLY A 181 12.89 -3.20 -15.77
N ASP A 182 13.66 -3.87 -16.62
CA ASP A 182 13.13 -4.72 -17.71
C ASP A 182 12.79 -6.15 -17.27
N ILE A 183 12.95 -6.47 -15.98
CA ILE A 183 12.65 -7.79 -15.43
C ILE A 183 11.21 -7.81 -14.95
N GLN A 184 10.45 -8.80 -15.40
CA GLN A 184 9.12 -9.10 -14.91
C GLN A 184 9.09 -10.53 -14.39
N ALA A 185 8.45 -10.76 -13.25
CA ALA A 185 8.25 -12.10 -12.73
C ALA A 185 6.83 -12.27 -12.19
N LEU A 186 6.26 -13.43 -12.42
CA LEU A 186 5.00 -13.87 -11.87
C LEU A 186 5.22 -15.20 -11.17
N GLY A 187 5.12 -15.20 -9.86
CA GLY A 187 5.06 -16.42 -9.06
C GLY A 187 3.62 -16.71 -8.68
N GLY A 188 3.15 -17.92 -8.97
CA GLY A 188 1.87 -18.45 -8.54
C GLY A 188 2.03 -19.81 -7.87
N SER A 189 0.93 -20.39 -7.40
CA SER A 189 0.93 -21.71 -6.74
C SER A 189 1.34 -22.88 -7.64
N ARG A 190 1.32 -22.71 -8.97
CA ARG A 190 1.62 -23.76 -9.95
C ARG A 190 2.83 -23.48 -10.84
N GLU A 191 3.27 -22.23 -10.91
CA GLU A 191 4.37 -21.86 -11.78
C GLU A 191 5.07 -20.59 -11.29
N ILE A 192 6.36 -20.49 -11.57
CA ILE A 192 7.11 -19.25 -11.56
C ILE A 192 7.53 -18.94 -12.99
N MET A 193 7.24 -17.73 -13.43
CA MET A 193 7.73 -17.20 -14.69
C MET A 193 8.60 -15.97 -14.44
N VAL A 194 9.73 -15.89 -15.14
CA VAL A 194 10.60 -14.72 -15.15
C VAL A 194 10.88 -14.35 -16.59
N THR A 195 10.78 -13.07 -16.91
CA THR A 195 11.09 -12.53 -18.22
C THR A 195 12.02 -11.33 -18.13
N ARG A 196 12.85 -11.17 -19.17
CA ARG A 196 13.74 -10.03 -19.34
C ARG A 196 13.88 -9.74 -20.83
N CYS A 197 13.52 -8.53 -21.25
CA CYS A 197 13.62 -8.10 -22.65
C CYS A 197 12.98 -9.11 -23.63
N GLY A 198 11.78 -9.62 -23.28
CA GLY A 198 11.03 -10.57 -24.10
C GLY A 198 11.45 -12.04 -23.99
N LYS A 199 12.62 -12.36 -23.43
CA LYS A 199 13.04 -13.75 -23.16
C LYS A 199 12.44 -14.23 -21.86
N SER A 200 11.95 -15.47 -21.81
CA SER A 200 11.24 -16.03 -20.65
C SER A 200 11.81 -17.37 -20.19
N VAL A 201 11.75 -17.62 -18.88
CA VAL A 201 11.96 -18.92 -18.24
C VAL A 201 10.73 -19.21 -17.37
N SER A 202 10.16 -20.42 -17.49
CA SER A 202 9.05 -20.88 -16.67
C SER A 202 9.41 -22.17 -15.94
N ILE A 203 9.18 -22.21 -14.63
CA ILE A 203 9.30 -23.41 -13.80
C ILE A 203 7.89 -23.78 -13.35
N LYS A 204 7.41 -24.96 -13.72
CA LYS A 204 6.10 -25.48 -13.31
C LYS A 204 6.27 -26.43 -12.14
N TYR A 205 5.36 -26.34 -11.18
CA TYR A 205 5.23 -27.29 -10.08
C TYR A 205 4.18 -28.34 -10.46
N GLY A 206 4.53 -29.61 -10.27
CA GLY A 206 3.64 -30.76 -10.47
C GLY A 206 2.67 -30.95 -9.30
#